data_AF-A0A120K668-F1
#
_entry.id   AF-A0A120K668-F1
#
_cell.length_a   1.000
_cell.length_b   1.000
_cell.length_c   1.000
_cell.angle_alpha   90.00
_cell.angle_beta   90.00
_cell.angle_gamma   90.00
#
_symmetry.space_group_name_H-M   'P 1'
#
loop_
_entity.id
_entity.type
_entity.pdbx_description
1 polymer ?
#
loop_
_entity_poly.entity_id
_entity_poly.type
_entity_poly.pdbx_seq_one_letter_code
_entity_poly.pdbx_strand_id
1 'polypeptide(L)'
;MRYYFFELLACPVCKSPDLVLVEFRVDEVKANVDPAKVRCRDTCYFLRKPASQVPLETCAQCVNKDVVEGVLVCRNCGRWYPIIDGIPRMLDDKFRKVKEDVAWLTSHIDKVPEDVRKLMKWPPLSQGG
;
A
#
# COMPACT_ATOMS: atom_id res chain seq x y z
N MET A 1 4.01 2.88 7.27
CA MET A 1 4.17 3.94 6.27
C MET A 1 3.02 4.95 6.30
N ARG A 2 3.34 6.25 6.30
CA ARG A 2 2.34 7.32 6.25
C ARG A 2 1.71 7.47 4.86
N TYR A 3 0.44 7.88 4.84
CA TYR A 3 -0.39 7.95 3.64
C TYR A 3 0.19 8.79 2.50
N TYR A 4 0.81 9.92 2.82
CA TYR A 4 1.32 10.86 1.82
C TYR A 4 2.55 10.34 1.03
N PHE A 5 3.14 9.21 1.44
CA PHE A 5 4.21 8.58 0.67
C PHE A 5 3.69 7.66 -0.44
N PHE A 6 2.45 7.14 -0.36
CA PHE A 6 1.97 6.14 -1.32
C PHE A 6 1.75 6.71 -2.73
N GLU A 7 1.44 8.00 -2.87
CA GLU A 7 1.35 8.68 -4.17
C GLU A 7 2.70 8.71 -4.91
N LEU A 8 3.80 8.67 -4.16
CA LEU A 8 5.15 8.69 -4.74
C LEU A 8 5.60 7.31 -5.22
N LEU A 9 4.83 6.26 -4.92
CA LEU A 9 5.19 4.88 -5.28
C LEU A 9 4.70 4.54 -6.68
N ALA A 10 5.47 3.67 -7.33
CA ALA A 10 5.08 3.00 -8.56
C ALA A 10 5.46 1.53 -8.47
N CYS A 11 4.74 0.67 -9.19
CA CYS A 11 5.05 -0.75 -9.27
C CYS A 11 6.51 -0.93 -9.75
N PRO A 12 7.40 -1.60 -9.00
CA PRO A 12 8.80 -1.78 -9.38
C PRO A 12 8.98 -2.57 -10.67
N VAL A 13 7.99 -3.37 -11.07
CA VAL A 13 8.06 -4.22 -12.26
C VAL A 13 7.52 -3.54 -13.50
N CYS A 14 6.28 -3.04 -13.49
CA CYS A 14 5.66 -2.45 -14.68
C CYS A 14 5.69 -0.91 -14.71
N LYS A 15 6.25 -0.27 -13.68
CA LYS A 15 6.37 1.19 -13.53
C LYS A 15 5.05 1.97 -13.48
N SER A 16 3.91 1.28 -13.45
CA SER A 16 2.60 1.91 -13.27
C SER A 16 2.48 2.52 -11.87
N PRO A 17 1.99 3.77 -11.74
CA PRO A 17 1.69 4.39 -10.45
C PRO A 17 0.35 3.92 -9.85
N ASP A 18 -0.44 3.12 -10.59
CA ASP A 18 -1.78 2.69 -10.17
C ASP A 18 -1.70 1.53 -9.17
N LEU A 19 -1.42 1.90 -7.92
CA LEU A 19 -1.33 1.03 -6.76
C LEU A 19 -2.53 1.25 -5.83
N VAL A 20 -3.32 0.20 -5.62
CA VAL A 20 -4.38 0.14 -4.63
C VAL A 20 -3.77 -0.18 -3.27
N LEU A 21 -4.02 0.67 -2.28
CA LEU A 21 -3.71 0.40 -0.88
C LEU A 21 -4.91 -0.24 -0.17
N VAL A 22 -4.67 -1.38 0.47
CA VAL A 22 -5.57 -1.98 1.45
C VAL A 22 -4.85 -2.04 2.78
N GLU A 23 -5.34 -1.31 3.77
CA GLU A 23 -4.79 -1.26 5.12
C GLU A 23 -5.37 -2.39 5.98
N PHE A 24 -4.53 -3.09 6.72
CA PHE A 24 -4.93 -4.12 7.68
C PHE A 24 -4.80 -3.64 9.12
N ARG A 25 -3.83 -2.75 9.38
CA ARG A 25 -3.60 -2.09 10.66
C ARG A 25 -3.03 -0.69 10.41
N VAL A 26 -3.62 0.30 11.08
CA VAL A 26 -3.19 1.70 11.03
C VAL A 26 -3.05 2.20 12.45
N ASP A 27 -1.86 2.68 12.78
CA ASP A 27 -1.58 3.25 14.10
C ASP A 27 -1.62 4.78 14.02
N GLU A 28 -1.87 5.43 15.14
CA GLU A 28 -1.79 6.89 15.27
C GLU A 28 -0.47 7.28 15.95
N VAL A 29 0.44 7.85 15.15
CA VAL A 29 1.76 8.28 15.58
C VAL A 29 1.94 9.74 15.20
N LYS A 30 2.05 10.61 16.21
CA LYS A 30 2.16 12.05 16.00
C LYS A 30 3.35 12.38 15.10
N ALA A 31 3.07 13.06 14.00
CA ALA A 31 4.08 13.51 13.05
C ALA A 31 4.49 14.95 13.34
N ASN A 32 5.80 15.22 13.37
CA ASN A 32 6.33 16.57 13.41
C ASN A 32 6.54 17.10 11.97
N VAL A 33 5.44 17.28 11.24
CA VAL A 33 5.46 17.78 9.85
C VAL A 33 4.33 18.77 9.64
N ASP A 34 4.55 19.73 8.73
CA ASP A 34 3.52 20.66 8.27
C ASP A 34 2.64 19.98 7.21
N PRO A 35 1.33 19.78 7.46
CA PRO A 35 0.42 19.14 6.51
C PRO A 35 0.37 19.83 5.14
N ALA A 36 0.60 21.15 5.08
CA ALA A 36 0.58 21.89 3.81
C ALA A 36 1.79 21.54 2.93
N LYS A 37 2.92 21.13 3.53
CA LYS A 37 4.16 20.79 2.80
C LYS A 37 4.22 19.34 2.34
N VAL A 38 3.45 18.46 2.98
CA VAL A 38 3.45 17.01 2.69
C VAL A 38 2.14 16.51 2.08
N ARG A 39 1.24 17.43 1.70
CA ARG A 39 -0.03 17.09 1.07
C ARG A 39 0.20 16.34 -0.25
N CYS A 40 -0.60 15.30 -0.52
CA CYS A 40 -0.62 14.62 -1.81
C CYS A 40 -0.96 15.60 -2.94
N ARG A 41 -0.37 15.41 -4.12
CA ARG A 41 -0.48 16.31 -5.28
C ARG A 41 -1.71 16.02 -6.13
N ASP A 42 -1.93 14.76 -6.45
CA ASP A 42 -2.94 14.29 -7.41
C ASP A 42 -4.05 13.49 -6.73
N THR A 43 -3.71 12.50 -5.91
CA THR A 43 -4.66 11.58 -5.26
C THR A 43 -4.41 11.49 -3.76
N CYS A 44 -5.44 11.75 -2.97
CA CYS A 44 -5.38 11.51 -1.53
C CYS A 44 -5.56 10.01 -1.24
N TYR A 45 -4.50 9.34 -0.79
CA TYR A 45 -4.55 7.92 -0.43
C TYR A 45 -5.38 7.63 0.83
N PHE A 46 -5.56 8.62 1.71
CA PHE A 46 -6.37 8.45 2.93
C PHE A 46 -7.88 8.41 2.61
N LEU A 47 -8.36 9.29 1.73
CA LEU A 47 -9.77 9.36 1.35
C LEU A 47 -10.10 8.75 -0.02
N ARG A 48 -9.08 8.28 -0.76
CA ARG A 48 -9.20 7.66 -2.10
C ARG A 48 -9.92 8.55 -3.13
N LYS A 49 -9.61 9.85 -3.14
CA LYS A 49 -10.23 10.85 -4.04
C LYS A 49 -9.21 11.90 -4.52
N PRO A 50 -9.53 12.71 -5.56
CA PRO A 50 -8.62 13.75 -6.04
C PRO A 50 -8.14 14.65 -4.90
N ALA A 51 -6.83 14.86 -4.82
CA ALA A 51 -6.22 15.62 -3.72
C ALA A 51 -6.72 17.06 -3.66
N SER A 52 -7.09 17.66 -4.80
CA SER A 52 -7.71 18.98 -4.89
C SER A 52 -9.05 19.10 -4.13
N GLN A 53 -9.74 17.99 -3.88
CA GLN A 53 -11.03 17.94 -3.18
C GLN A 53 -10.92 17.62 -1.67
N VAL A 54 -9.70 17.61 -1.13
CA VAL A 54 -9.45 17.27 0.28
C VAL A 54 -9.11 18.53 1.08
N PRO A 55 -9.84 18.87 2.15
CA PRO A 55 -9.48 19.98 3.01
C PRO A 55 -8.15 19.77 3.74
N LEU A 56 -7.44 20.85 4.08
CA LEU A 56 -6.15 20.77 4.78
C LEU A 56 -6.30 20.18 6.20
N GLU A 57 -7.44 20.36 6.85
CA GLU A 57 -7.76 19.76 8.15
C GLU A 57 -7.75 18.22 8.09
N THR A 58 -8.20 17.61 6.99
CA THR A 58 -8.09 16.17 6.76
C THR A 58 -6.63 15.77 6.62
N CYS A 59 -5.80 16.58 5.94
CA CYS A 59 -4.36 16.32 5.87
C CYS A 59 -3.72 16.37 7.27
N ALA A 60 -4.13 17.31 8.14
CA ALA A 60 -3.63 17.40 9.51
C ALA A 60 -3.92 16.15 10.36
N GLN A 61 -5.02 15.45 10.08
CA GLN A 61 -5.30 14.14 10.69
C GLN A 61 -4.49 13.03 10.02
N CYS A 62 -4.48 13.01 8.69
CA CYS A 62 -3.82 12.01 7.84
C CYS A 62 -2.31 11.87 8.14
N VAL A 63 -1.59 12.98 8.37
CA VAL A 63 -0.14 12.94 8.63
C VAL A 63 0.23 12.14 9.88
N ASN A 64 -0.69 12.00 10.83
CA ASN A 64 -0.50 11.24 12.06
C ASN A 64 -0.86 9.76 11.92
N LYS A 65 -1.33 9.30 10.75
CA LYS A 65 -1.71 7.91 10.53
C LYS A 65 -0.59 7.15 9.84
N ASP A 66 -0.23 6.02 10.43
CA ASP A 66 0.83 5.16 9.96
C ASP A 66 0.28 3.78 9.61
N VAL A 67 0.31 3.40 8.33
CA VAL A 67 -0.12 2.08 7.87
C VAL A 67 0.97 1.08 8.24
N VAL A 68 0.76 0.34 9.32
CA VAL A 68 1.74 -0.63 9.85
C VAL A 68 1.61 -1.97 9.13
N GLU A 69 0.39 -2.37 8.79
CA GLU A 69 0.13 -3.57 7.99
C GLU A 69 -0.85 -3.28 6.86
N GLY A 70 -0.64 -3.92 5.72
CA GLY A 70 -1.50 -3.79 4.55
C GLY A 70 -0.92 -4.45 3.33
N VAL A 71 -1.55 -4.23 2.18
CA VAL A 71 -1.05 -4.69 0.89
C VAL A 71 -1.24 -3.61 -0.16
N LEU A 72 -0.22 -3.40 -0.99
CA LEU A 72 -0.33 -2.64 -2.23
C LEU A 72 -0.59 -3.59 -3.37
N VAL A 73 -1.60 -3.33 -4.20
CA VAL A 73 -1.92 -4.13 -5.39
C VAL A 73 -1.90 -3.26 -6.63
N CYS A 74 -1.05 -3.60 -7.60
CA CYS A 74 -0.97 -2.88 -8.87
C CYS A 74 -2.13 -3.27 -9.79
N ARG A 75 -2.97 -2.31 -10.17
CA ARG A 75 -4.09 -2.57 -11.10
C ARG A 75 -3.62 -2.96 -12.50
N ASN A 76 -2.47 -2.44 -12.92
CA ASN A 76 -1.93 -2.67 -14.27
C ASN A 76 -1.42 -4.11 -14.48
N CYS A 77 -0.69 -4.67 -13.51
CA CYS A 77 -0.05 -5.99 -13.68
C CYS A 77 -0.53 -7.06 -12.70
N GLY A 78 -1.30 -6.69 -11.67
CA GLY A 78 -1.82 -7.58 -10.63
C GLY A 78 -0.82 -7.97 -9.55
N ARG A 79 0.41 -7.42 -9.58
CA ARG A 79 1.40 -7.67 -8.53
C ARG A 79 0.98 -7.02 -7.24
N TRP A 80 1.24 -7.72 -6.14
CA TRP A 80 0.97 -7.22 -4.81
C TRP A 80 2.23 -7.23 -3.95
N TYR A 81 2.30 -6.29 -3.01
CA TYR A 81 3.44 -6.04 -2.14
C TYR A 81 2.94 -5.89 -0.71
N PRO A 82 3.33 -6.78 0.23
CA PRO A 82 2.91 -6.66 1.61
C PRO A 82 3.58 -5.46 2.28
N ILE A 83 2.85 -4.81 3.17
CA ILE A 83 3.36 -3.80 4.11
C ILE A 83 3.42 -4.51 5.45
N ILE A 84 4.64 -4.64 5.99
CA ILE A 84 4.91 -5.32 7.27
C ILE A 84 5.76 -4.37 8.10
N ASP A 85 5.35 -4.12 9.35
CA ASP A 85 5.98 -3.15 10.26
C ASP A 85 6.17 -1.76 9.63
N GLY A 86 5.19 -1.35 8.82
CA GLY A 86 5.19 -0.08 8.13
C GLY A 86 6.13 0.01 6.92
N ILE A 87 6.73 -1.10 6.49
CA ILE A 87 7.66 -1.16 5.35
C ILE A 87 6.98 -1.88 4.16
N PRO A 88 6.69 -1.19 3.04
CA PRO A 88 6.26 -1.85 1.82
C PRO A 88 7.41 -2.67 1.20
N ARG A 89 7.23 -3.97 1.08
CA ARG A 89 8.22 -4.88 0.50
C ARG A 89 8.12 -4.88 -1.03
N MET A 90 8.41 -3.73 -1.65
CA MET A 90 8.33 -3.53 -3.11
C MET A 90 9.58 -4.01 -3.85
N LEU A 91 9.91 -5.29 -3.66
CA LEU A 91 11.05 -5.93 -4.32
C LEU A 91 10.64 -6.51 -5.68
N ASP A 92 11.60 -6.57 -6.61
CA ASP A 92 11.49 -7.37 -7.83
C ASP A 92 11.41 -8.86 -7.47
N ASP A 93 10.79 -9.68 -8.32
CA ASP A 93 10.47 -11.07 -8.02
C ASP A 93 11.68 -11.90 -7.62
N LYS A 94 12.81 -11.67 -8.28
CA LYS A 94 14.08 -12.36 -7.98
C LYS A 94 14.62 -12.10 -6.57
N PHE A 95 14.13 -11.04 -5.91
CA PHE A 95 14.52 -10.67 -4.55
C PHE A 95 13.40 -10.88 -3.53
N ARG A 96 12.20 -11.30 -3.97
CA ARG A 96 11.09 -11.56 -3.06
C ARG A 96 11.29 -12.88 -2.32
N LYS A 97 10.95 -12.85 -1.04
CA LYS A 97 10.75 -14.06 -0.25
C LYS A 97 9.34 -14.59 -0.47
N VAL A 98 9.08 -15.10 -1.68
CA VAL A 98 7.72 -15.41 -2.18
C VAL A 98 6.93 -16.30 -1.23
N LYS A 99 7.54 -17.34 -0.65
CA LYS A 99 6.86 -18.24 0.30
C LYS A 99 6.40 -17.49 1.56
N GLU A 100 7.26 -16.64 2.13
CA GLU A 100 6.94 -15.84 3.32
C GLU A 100 5.85 -14.81 3.00
N ASP A 101 5.98 -14.08 1.89
CA ASP A 101 5.02 -13.07 1.46
C ASP A 101 3.63 -13.69 1.25
N VAL A 102 3.56 -14.86 0.58
CA VAL A 102 2.30 -15.56 0.29
C VAL A 102 1.67 -16.10 1.56
N ALA A 103 2.46 -16.70 2.46
CA ALA A 103 1.96 -17.19 3.74
C ALA A 103 1.36 -16.04 4.57
N TRP A 104 2.07 -14.90 4.64
CA TRP A 104 1.60 -13.70 5.32
C TRP A 104 0.31 -13.16 4.71
N LEU A 105 0.24 -13.00 3.38
CA LEU A 105 -0.97 -12.49 2.75
C LEU A 105 -2.16 -13.45 2.91
N THR A 106 -1.91 -14.76 2.85
CA THR A 106 -2.96 -15.78 3.03
C THR A 106 -3.60 -15.68 4.42
N SER A 107 -2.82 -15.38 5.46
CA SER A 107 -3.35 -15.18 6.82
C SER A 107 -4.11 -13.87 7.01
N HIS A 108 -4.13 -12.99 6.01
CA HIS A 108 -4.81 -11.67 6.03
C HIS A 108 -5.80 -11.50 4.88
N ILE A 109 -6.06 -12.55 4.09
CA ILE A 109 -6.79 -12.45 2.82
C ILE A 109 -8.27 -12.07 3.01
N ASP A 110 -8.82 -12.37 4.19
CA ASP A 110 -10.15 -11.98 4.64
C ASP A 110 -10.32 -10.46 4.74
N LYS A 111 -9.23 -9.74 5.05
CA LYS A 111 -9.20 -8.27 5.11
C LYS A 111 -9.10 -7.61 3.73
N VAL A 112 -8.80 -8.37 2.67
CA VAL A 112 -8.69 -7.84 1.31
C VAL A 112 -10.06 -7.89 0.63
N PRO A 113 -10.64 -6.75 0.19
CA PRO A 113 -11.91 -6.73 -0.53
C PRO A 113 -11.92 -7.62 -1.79
N GLU A 114 -13.07 -8.19 -2.14
CA GLU A 114 -13.19 -9.16 -3.25
C GLU A 114 -12.77 -8.58 -4.61
N ASP A 115 -13.16 -7.33 -4.88
CA ASP A 115 -12.80 -6.60 -6.09
C ASP A 115 -11.28 -6.40 -6.20
N VAL A 116 -10.60 -6.15 -5.08
CA VAL A 116 -9.13 -6.06 -5.04
C VAL A 116 -8.49 -7.44 -5.21
N ARG A 117 -9.03 -8.50 -4.56
CA ARG A 117 -8.52 -9.88 -4.71
C ARG A 117 -8.54 -10.35 -6.16
N LYS A 118 -9.56 -9.97 -6.95
CA LYS A 118 -9.67 -10.31 -8.39
C LYS A 118 -8.54 -9.71 -9.23
N LEU A 119 -7.89 -8.65 -8.78
CA LEU A 119 -6.73 -8.06 -9.46
C LEU A 119 -5.44 -8.82 -9.19
N MET A 120 -5.37 -9.58 -8.09
CA MET A 120 -4.12 -10.13 -7.58
C MET A 120 -3.67 -11.35 -8.39
N LYS A 121 -2.42 -11.30 -8.87
CA LYS A 121 -1.73 -12.47 -9.43
C LYS A 121 -0.92 -13.15 -8.35
N TRP A 122 -1.27 -14.40 -8.06
CA TRP A 122 -0.53 -15.22 -7.11
C TRP A 122 0.72 -15.78 -7.80
N PRO A 123 1.91 -15.56 -7.24
CA PRO A 123 3.12 -16.18 -7.76
C PRO A 123 3.02 -17.70 -7.57
N PRO A 124 3.56 -18.50 -8.51
CA PRO A 124 3.58 -19.94 -8.34
C PRO A 124 4.41 -20.29 -7.11
N LEU A 125 3.79 -20.94 -6.14
CA LEU A 125 4.52 -21.59 -5.06
C LEU A 125 5.12 -22.85 -5.66
N SER A 126 6.40 -22.81 -6.05
CA SER A 126 7.10 -24.05 -6.31
C SER A 126 7.02 -24.90 -5.05
N GLN A 127 6.40 -26.09 -5.17
CA GLN A 127 6.64 -27.17 -4.22
C GLN A 127 8.11 -27.55 -4.38
N GLY A 128 8.97 -26.87 -3.61
CA GLY A 128 10.35 -27.28 -3.43
C GLY A 128 10.36 -28.32 -2.32
N GLY A 129 10.79 -29.54 -2.67
CA GLY A 129 10.93 -30.70 -1.80
C GLY A 129 12.07 -30.61 -0.80
#